data_AF-A0A1Q7IAL3-F1
#
_entry.id   AF-A0A1Q7IAL3-F1
#
_cell.length_a   1.000
_cell.length_b   1.000
_cell.length_c   1.000
_cell.angle_alpha   90.00
_cell.angle_beta   90.00
_cell.angle_gamma   90.00
#
_symmetry.space_group_name_H-M   'P 1'
#
loop_
_entity.id
_entity.type
_entity.pdbx_description
1 polymer ?
#
loop_
_entity_poly.entity_id
_entity_poly.type
_entity_poly.pdbx_seq_one_letter_code
_entity_poly.pdbx_strand_id
1 'polypeptide(L)'
;MNRWMPPRIVLALVVVLMVAVAGSVWWRPRASVQAPAVTETPLAATQPAPPAEPPKERKETVTLKRGDTLVKALGAAGLETRTAAEIAAALRKAGAELRRLKPGHELEIVWSPAGDPTSVSWQADPFLGYAAVAGESGWTVKRFETTPEIRVQAVHGTVETSLFQAVDEIGEAPQLVLAFVNIFESDFDFTADTRRGDRFRLLVEKRYAGDTFVSYGRILAVQYTSSGRTLTGVGFVATKTDKMAYYDLAGRSLRKSFLKSPLEFSRVTSGFTYARPHPILGGVRPHLAIDYAAPVGTPVRAVADGTIVRAGWNEGNGIQVHLRHRSGYETIYNHLSSVARGLRAGVRVSQRQVIGYVGATGLATGPHLDYRIAKGGTFVNPLSEKFIPGEPISAAEKSAFLRESRALVERLETEAPF
;
A
#
# COMPACT_ATOMS: atom_id res chain seq x y z
N MET A 1 1.69 50.97 -27.55
CA MET A 1 0.59 51.50 -28.38
C MET A 1 0.53 50.70 -29.67
N ASN A 2 -0.66 50.16 -29.98
CA ASN A 2 -1.20 49.87 -31.32
C ASN A 2 -0.33 49.04 -32.30
N ARG A 3 -0.70 47.78 -32.59
CA ARG A 3 -1.83 47.31 -33.44
C ARG A 3 -1.23 46.78 -34.75
N TRP A 4 -1.40 45.48 -34.98
CA TRP A 4 -2.22 44.91 -36.07
C TRP A 4 -1.52 44.77 -37.44
N MET A 5 -1.47 43.49 -37.86
CA MET A 5 -1.36 42.93 -39.21
C MET A 5 -2.12 43.74 -40.30
N PRO A 6 -1.83 43.58 -41.62
CA PRO A 6 -2.49 42.53 -42.44
C PRO A 6 -1.65 42.11 -43.71
N PRO A 7 -2.20 41.52 -44.80
CA PRO A 7 -2.00 40.08 -45.05
C PRO A 7 -1.83 39.66 -46.55
N ARG A 8 -1.78 38.32 -46.78
CA ARG A 8 -2.24 37.54 -47.97
C ARG A 8 -1.41 37.43 -49.29
N ILE A 9 -1.60 36.23 -49.88
CA ILE A 9 -1.65 35.77 -51.30
C ILE A 9 -0.37 35.16 -51.96
N VAL A 10 -0.63 34.07 -52.72
CA VAL A 10 0.01 33.55 -53.97
C VAL A 10 0.80 32.24 -53.78
N LEU A 11 0.27 31.05 -54.15
CA LEU A 11 0.19 30.36 -55.48
C LEU A 11 1.52 29.71 -55.94
N ALA A 12 1.54 28.38 -56.13
CA ALA A 12 2.20 27.64 -57.23
C ALA A 12 2.01 26.11 -56.99
N LEU A 13 1.29 25.34 -57.83
CA LEU A 13 1.65 24.72 -59.11
C LEU A 13 2.80 23.69 -59.03
N VAL A 14 2.54 22.42 -59.43
CA VAL A 14 3.19 21.71 -60.56
C VAL A 14 2.48 20.37 -60.81
N VAL A 15 2.34 20.09 -62.11
CA VAL A 15 1.57 19.04 -62.81
C VAL A 15 2.57 18.09 -63.51
N VAL A 16 2.05 16.99 -64.08
CA VAL A 16 2.56 16.19 -65.24
C VAL A 16 3.32 14.91 -64.82
N LEU A 17 3.07 13.67 -65.31
CA LEU A 17 3.01 13.12 -66.68
C LEU A 17 2.39 11.69 -66.65
N MET A 18 1.31 11.34 -67.40
CA MET A 18 1.22 10.59 -68.69
C MET A 18 1.87 9.18 -68.77
N VAL A 19 1.46 8.16 -69.55
CA VAL A 19 0.32 7.69 -70.39
C VAL A 19 0.77 6.34 -71.01
N ALA A 20 -0.15 5.38 -71.29
CA ALA A 20 -0.08 4.41 -72.41
C ALA A 20 -1.46 3.67 -72.51
N VAL A 21 -2.36 3.89 -73.49
CA VAL A 21 -2.44 3.45 -74.92
C VAL A 21 -2.47 1.92 -75.06
N ALA A 22 -3.31 1.22 -75.84
CA ALA A 22 -4.60 1.37 -76.56
C ALA A 22 -4.88 -0.02 -77.23
N GLY A 23 -6.12 -0.36 -77.62
CA GLY A 23 -6.37 -1.46 -78.57
C GLY A 23 -7.78 -2.09 -78.53
N SER A 24 -8.54 -1.92 -79.61
CA SER A 24 -9.98 -2.17 -79.79
C SER A 24 -10.29 -3.20 -80.88
N VAL A 25 -11.33 -4.06 -80.74
CA VAL A 25 -12.14 -4.68 -81.85
C VAL A 25 -13.45 -5.23 -81.21
N TRP A 26 -14.66 -4.64 -81.36
CA TRP A 26 -15.71 -4.74 -82.41
C TRP A 26 -16.44 -6.09 -82.57
N TRP A 27 -17.72 -6.17 -82.16
CA TRP A 27 -18.89 -6.52 -83.01
C TRP A 27 -20.21 -6.34 -82.23
N ARG A 28 -21.17 -5.58 -82.78
CA ARG A 28 -22.57 -5.45 -82.31
C ARG A 28 -23.52 -6.02 -83.36
N PRO A 29 -24.63 -6.70 -83.00
CA PRO A 29 -25.78 -6.80 -83.88
C PRO A 29 -26.75 -5.62 -83.69
N ARG A 30 -27.38 -5.24 -84.82
CA ARG A 30 -28.37 -4.17 -84.98
C ARG A 30 -29.72 -4.51 -84.32
N ALA A 31 -30.37 -3.45 -83.86
CA ALA A 31 -31.73 -3.40 -83.34
C ALA A 31 -32.78 -3.25 -84.46
N SER A 32 -34.01 -3.69 -84.18
CA SER A 32 -35.26 -3.07 -84.65
C SER A 32 -36.47 -3.84 -84.09
N VAL A 33 -37.61 -3.29 -83.72
CA VAL A 33 -38.17 -1.94 -83.49
C VAL A 33 -39.52 -2.23 -82.83
N GLN A 34 -39.93 -1.51 -81.78
CA GLN A 34 -41.32 -1.05 -81.68
C GLN A 34 -41.46 0.11 -80.68
N ALA A 35 -41.92 1.22 -81.22
CA ALA A 35 -42.51 2.36 -80.52
C ALA A 35 -44.04 2.14 -80.40
N PRO A 36 -44.83 3.08 -79.88
CA PRO A 36 -44.77 3.77 -78.58
C PRO A 36 -46.14 3.67 -77.86
N ALA A 37 -46.23 3.92 -76.55
CA ALA A 37 -47.47 4.44 -75.93
C ALA A 37 -47.31 4.84 -74.45
N VAL A 38 -47.70 6.09 -74.21
CA VAL A 38 -48.31 6.69 -73.02
C VAL A 38 -47.56 6.64 -71.68
N THR A 39 -47.18 7.84 -71.26
CA THR A 39 -46.69 8.21 -69.94
C THR A 39 -47.79 8.01 -68.88
N GLU A 40 -47.63 7.01 -68.03
CA GLU A 40 -48.26 6.98 -66.71
C GLU A 40 -47.27 7.57 -65.70
N THR A 41 -47.71 8.59 -64.95
CA THR A 41 -46.97 9.14 -63.83
C THR A 41 -46.88 8.08 -62.72
N PRO A 42 -45.69 7.56 -62.36
CA PRO A 42 -45.59 6.59 -61.26
C PRO A 42 -45.76 7.31 -59.92
N LEU A 43 -46.57 6.73 -59.03
CA LEU A 43 -46.58 7.11 -57.62
C LEU A 43 -45.15 7.11 -57.08
N ALA A 44 -44.79 8.17 -56.36
CA ALA A 44 -43.52 8.27 -55.65
C ALA A 44 -43.35 7.07 -54.71
N ALA A 45 -42.38 6.21 -55.02
CA ALA A 45 -41.94 5.16 -54.12
C ALA A 45 -41.27 5.80 -52.91
N THR A 46 -41.79 5.51 -51.72
CA THR A 46 -41.18 5.84 -50.44
C THR A 46 -39.80 5.18 -50.38
N GLN A 47 -38.73 5.98 -50.32
CA GLN A 47 -37.38 5.45 -50.06
C GLN A 47 -37.39 4.75 -48.68
N PRO A 48 -36.83 3.53 -48.54
CA PRO A 48 -36.64 2.92 -47.24
C PRO A 48 -35.75 3.84 -46.40
N ALA A 49 -36.18 4.17 -45.19
CA ALA A 49 -35.36 4.88 -44.23
C ALA A 49 -34.03 4.13 -44.01
N PRO A 50 -32.89 4.84 -43.84
CA PRO A 50 -31.63 4.20 -43.51
C PRO A 50 -31.79 3.33 -42.25
N PRO A 51 -31.05 2.21 -42.12
CA PRO A 51 -31.12 1.36 -40.94
C PRO A 51 -30.89 2.19 -39.68
N ALA A 52 -31.82 2.15 -38.73
CA ALA A 52 -31.67 2.82 -37.45
C ALA A 52 -30.37 2.33 -36.78
N GLU A 53 -29.50 3.25 -36.36
CA GLU A 53 -28.37 2.90 -35.50
C GLU A 53 -28.91 2.09 -34.29
N PRO A 54 -28.29 0.95 -33.92
CA PRO A 54 -28.75 0.21 -32.75
C PRO A 54 -28.69 1.13 -31.52
N PRO A 55 -29.71 1.08 -30.64
CA PRO A 55 -29.75 1.94 -29.48
C PRO A 55 -28.53 1.71 -28.59
N LYS A 56 -27.79 2.78 -28.31
CA LYS A 56 -26.51 2.74 -27.58
C LYS A 56 -26.77 2.45 -26.10
N GLU A 57 -26.08 1.45 -25.55
CA GLU A 57 -26.07 1.16 -24.11
C GLU A 57 -25.67 2.42 -23.33
N ARG A 58 -26.35 2.70 -22.21
CA ARG A 58 -26.03 3.85 -21.35
C ARG A 58 -25.12 3.38 -20.22
N LYS A 59 -23.95 4.02 -20.08
CA LYS A 59 -23.05 3.80 -18.95
C LYS A 59 -23.20 4.92 -17.93
N GLU A 60 -23.21 4.57 -16.65
CA GLU A 60 -23.31 5.51 -15.54
C GLU A 60 -22.33 5.11 -14.43
N THR A 61 -21.58 6.08 -13.92
CA THR A 61 -20.61 5.87 -12.86
C THR A 61 -21.13 6.45 -11.55
N VAL A 62 -21.16 5.62 -10.51
CA VAL A 62 -21.63 5.99 -9.18
C VAL A 62 -20.48 5.96 -8.19
N THR A 63 -20.12 7.13 -7.66
CA THR A 63 -19.09 7.26 -6.64
C THR A 63 -19.68 7.08 -5.24
N LEU A 64 -19.12 6.18 -4.44
CA LEU A 64 -19.56 5.94 -3.07
C LEU A 64 -19.23 7.11 -2.15
N LYS A 65 -20.18 7.51 -1.30
CA LYS A 65 -19.99 8.51 -0.25
C LYS A 65 -19.79 7.85 1.12
N ARG A 66 -19.39 8.67 2.09
CA ARG A 66 -19.19 8.20 3.48
C ARG A 66 -20.49 7.63 4.06
N GLY A 67 -20.43 6.38 4.51
CA GLY A 67 -21.56 5.65 5.09
C GLY A 67 -22.48 4.97 4.07
N ASP A 68 -22.14 5.00 2.78
CA ASP A 68 -22.90 4.27 1.77
C ASP A 68 -22.62 2.77 1.82
N THR A 69 -23.66 2.00 1.53
CA THR A 69 -23.57 0.58 1.18
C THR A 69 -23.75 0.44 -0.32
N LEU A 70 -23.32 -0.69 -0.90
CA LEU A 70 -23.56 -1.00 -2.32
C LEU A 70 -25.03 -0.79 -2.70
N VAL A 71 -25.95 -1.33 -1.88
CA VAL A 71 -27.40 -1.24 -2.15
C VAL A 71 -27.88 0.22 -2.14
N LYS A 72 -27.42 1.02 -1.17
CA LYS A 72 -27.78 2.44 -1.09
C LYS A 72 -27.23 3.26 -2.26
N ALA A 73 -25.98 2.98 -2.66
CA ALA A 73 -25.34 3.66 -3.78
C ALA A 73 -26.05 3.34 -5.11
N LEU A 74 -26.34 2.06 -5.37
CA LEU A 74 -27.10 1.65 -6.56
C LEU A 74 -28.53 2.20 -6.55
N GLY A 75 -29.19 2.23 -5.39
CA GLY A 75 -30.51 2.83 -5.25
C GLY A 75 -30.52 4.33 -5.55
N ALA A 76 -29.48 5.06 -5.16
CA ALA A 76 -29.32 6.48 -5.50
C ALA A 76 -29.13 6.71 -7.01
N ALA A 77 -28.67 5.70 -7.76
CA ALA A 77 -28.56 5.71 -9.22
C ALA A 77 -29.80 5.15 -9.92
N GLY A 78 -30.90 4.91 -9.19
CA GLY A 78 -32.18 4.51 -9.77
C GLY A 78 -32.43 3.01 -9.86
N LEU A 79 -31.57 2.15 -9.30
CA LEU A 79 -31.86 0.71 -9.21
C LEU A 79 -32.89 0.44 -8.11
N GLU A 80 -33.83 -0.45 -8.39
CA GLU A 80 -34.74 -0.94 -7.35
C GLU A 80 -33.98 -1.63 -6.22
N THR A 81 -34.41 -1.40 -4.97
CA THR A 81 -33.77 -1.94 -3.76
C THR A 81 -33.62 -3.46 -3.81
N ARG A 82 -34.60 -4.17 -4.38
CA ARG A 82 -34.56 -5.62 -4.55
C ARG A 82 -33.44 -6.04 -5.49
N THR A 83 -33.39 -5.47 -6.70
CA THR A 83 -32.36 -5.73 -7.70
C THR A 83 -30.96 -5.42 -7.16
N ALA A 84 -30.81 -4.28 -6.47
CA ALA A 84 -29.54 -3.92 -5.83
C ALA A 84 -29.13 -4.91 -4.73
N ALA A 85 -30.07 -5.46 -3.96
CA ALA A 85 -29.81 -6.49 -2.97
C ALA A 85 -29.42 -7.84 -3.61
N GLU A 86 -30.06 -8.22 -4.71
CA GLU A 86 -29.75 -9.43 -5.49
C GLU A 86 -28.33 -9.36 -6.09
N ILE A 87 -27.95 -8.22 -6.68
CA ILE A 87 -26.59 -7.95 -7.15
C ILE A 87 -25.58 -8.05 -6.00
N ALA A 88 -25.88 -7.43 -4.85
CA ALA A 88 -25.01 -7.48 -3.68
C ALA A 88 -24.85 -8.91 -3.14
N ALA A 89 -25.90 -9.73 -3.21
CA ALA A 89 -25.84 -11.14 -2.81
C ALA A 89 -24.98 -11.96 -3.79
N ALA A 90 -25.17 -11.76 -5.10
CA ALA A 90 -24.40 -12.42 -6.14
C ALA A 90 -22.89 -12.10 -6.03
N LEU A 91 -22.53 -10.82 -5.83
CA LEU A 91 -21.15 -10.40 -5.63
C LEU A 91 -20.52 -11.06 -4.40
N ARG A 92 -21.22 -11.09 -3.26
CA ARG A 92 -20.73 -11.79 -2.04
C ARG A 92 -20.51 -13.28 -2.28
N LYS A 93 -21.43 -13.95 -2.99
CA LYS A 93 -21.32 -15.37 -3.33
C LYS A 93 -20.08 -15.65 -4.19
N ALA A 94 -19.71 -14.72 -5.06
CA ALA A 94 -18.48 -14.77 -5.87
C ALA A 94 -17.19 -14.39 -5.10
N GLY A 95 -17.29 -14.18 -3.78
CA GLY A 95 -16.16 -13.85 -2.92
C GLY A 95 -15.82 -12.37 -2.85
N ALA A 96 -16.68 -11.47 -3.35
CA ALA A 96 -16.47 -10.04 -3.22
C ALA A 96 -16.69 -9.59 -1.75
N GLU A 97 -15.62 -9.08 -1.13
CA GLU A 97 -15.69 -8.52 0.22
C GLU A 97 -16.28 -7.10 0.18
N LEU A 98 -17.61 -6.98 0.10
CA LEU A 98 -18.29 -5.67 0.01
C LEU A 98 -18.00 -4.72 1.19
N ARG A 99 -17.41 -5.21 2.29
CA ARG A 99 -16.89 -4.37 3.39
C ARG A 99 -15.67 -3.53 2.98
N ARG A 100 -15.01 -3.88 1.89
CA ARG A 100 -13.88 -3.12 1.30
C ARG A 100 -14.33 -1.96 0.43
N LEU A 101 -15.63 -1.80 0.18
CA LEU A 101 -16.16 -0.59 -0.46
C LEU A 101 -15.87 0.61 0.44
N LYS A 102 -15.09 1.57 -0.07
CA LYS A 102 -14.70 2.79 0.64
C LYS A 102 -15.28 4.02 -0.06
N PRO A 103 -15.44 5.13 0.66
CA PRO A 103 -15.77 6.41 0.03
C PRO A 103 -14.76 6.74 -1.07
N GLY A 104 -15.24 7.20 -2.22
CA GLY A 104 -14.43 7.46 -3.42
C GLY A 104 -14.28 6.27 -4.37
N HIS A 105 -14.68 5.05 -3.98
CA HIS A 105 -14.78 3.95 -4.95
C HIS A 105 -15.90 4.23 -5.96
N GLU A 106 -15.70 3.76 -7.18
CA GLU A 106 -16.66 3.92 -8.28
C GLU A 106 -17.30 2.58 -8.64
N LEU A 107 -18.59 2.63 -8.96
CA LEU A 107 -19.37 1.53 -9.52
C LEU A 107 -19.78 1.94 -10.93
N GLU A 108 -19.47 1.13 -11.94
CA GLU A 108 -19.98 1.35 -13.30
C GLU A 108 -21.24 0.50 -13.49
N ILE A 109 -22.31 1.16 -13.92
CA ILE A 109 -23.59 0.55 -14.24
C ILE A 109 -23.80 0.68 -15.74
N VAL A 110 -24.05 -0.44 -16.40
CA VAL A 110 -24.45 -0.48 -17.80
C VAL A 110 -25.95 -0.74 -17.84
N TRP A 111 -26.65 0.09 -18.59
CA TRP A 111 -28.10 0.03 -18.76
C TRP A 111 -28.44 -0.35 -20.19
N SER A 112 -29.46 -1.20 -20.34
CA SER A 112 -30.08 -1.49 -21.62
C SER A 112 -30.80 -0.25 -22.16
N PRO A 113 -31.07 -0.20 -23.47
CA PRO A 113 -31.95 0.81 -24.06
C PRO A 113 -33.34 0.90 -23.43
N ALA A 114 -33.85 -0.21 -22.88
CA ALA A 114 -35.15 -0.26 -22.20
C ALA A 114 -35.10 0.31 -20.77
N GLY A 115 -33.90 0.60 -20.25
CA GLY A 115 -33.69 1.15 -18.90
C GLY A 115 -33.40 0.09 -17.85
N ASP A 116 -33.21 -1.17 -18.23
CA ASP A 116 -32.86 -2.26 -17.31
C ASP A 116 -31.35 -2.33 -17.07
N PRO A 117 -30.87 -2.57 -15.84
CA PRO A 117 -29.45 -2.71 -15.60
C PRO A 117 -28.96 -4.04 -16.20
N THR A 118 -27.99 -3.97 -17.11
CA THR A 118 -27.38 -5.16 -17.74
C THR A 118 -26.09 -5.58 -17.05
N SER A 119 -25.36 -4.63 -16.46
CA SER A 119 -24.19 -4.94 -15.66
C SER A 119 -23.95 -3.92 -14.56
N VAL A 120 -23.46 -4.39 -13.42
CA VAL A 120 -22.86 -3.56 -12.37
C VAL A 120 -21.47 -4.08 -12.09
N SER A 121 -20.47 -3.24 -12.32
CA SER A 121 -19.07 -3.56 -12.06
C SER A 121 -18.46 -2.71 -10.96
N TRP A 122 -17.55 -3.33 -10.21
CA TRP A 122 -16.83 -2.73 -9.11
C TRP A 122 -15.37 -3.18 -9.15
N GLN A 123 -14.46 -2.21 -9.24
CA GLN A 123 -13.03 -2.43 -9.08
C GLN A 123 -12.69 -2.39 -7.57
N ALA A 124 -12.42 -3.56 -6.99
CA ALA A 124 -12.12 -3.69 -5.55
C ALA A 124 -10.72 -3.17 -5.20
N ASP A 125 -9.76 -3.42 -6.09
CA ASP A 125 -8.42 -2.83 -6.12
C ASP A 125 -7.91 -2.83 -7.57
N PRO A 126 -6.77 -2.20 -7.91
CA PRO A 126 -6.34 -2.10 -9.30
C PRO A 126 -6.06 -3.43 -10.01
N PHE A 127 -5.99 -4.55 -9.28
CA PHE A 127 -5.78 -5.88 -9.81
C PHE A 127 -6.99 -6.81 -9.67
N LEU A 128 -8.03 -6.41 -8.95
CA LEU A 128 -9.21 -7.22 -8.70
C LEU A 128 -10.49 -6.43 -8.94
N GLY A 129 -11.29 -6.91 -9.89
CA GLY A 129 -12.62 -6.39 -10.19
C GLY A 129 -13.68 -7.47 -10.20
N TYR A 130 -14.93 -7.05 -10.06
CA TYR A 130 -16.11 -7.90 -10.18
C TYR A 130 -17.13 -7.22 -11.09
N ALA A 131 -17.78 -7.96 -11.98
CA ALA A 131 -18.99 -7.50 -12.64
C ALA A 131 -20.11 -8.50 -12.45
N ALA A 132 -21.21 -8.05 -11.85
CA ALA A 132 -22.48 -8.72 -11.95
C ALA A 132 -23.07 -8.40 -13.33
N VAL A 133 -23.39 -9.43 -14.10
CA VAL A 133 -24.02 -9.33 -15.42
C VAL A 133 -25.39 -9.99 -15.34
N ALA A 134 -26.41 -9.30 -15.85
CA ALA A 134 -27.75 -9.85 -15.92
C ALA A 134 -27.78 -11.07 -16.84
N GLY A 135 -28.40 -12.15 -16.37
CA GLY A 135 -28.67 -13.38 -17.12
C GLY A 135 -30.14 -13.77 -16.99
N GLU A 136 -30.54 -14.86 -17.65
CA GLU A 136 -31.94 -15.28 -17.79
C GLU A 136 -32.68 -15.53 -16.46
N SER A 137 -31.97 -15.89 -15.39
CA SER A 137 -32.56 -16.21 -14.08
C SER A 137 -31.87 -15.49 -12.90
N GLY A 138 -31.20 -14.36 -13.15
CA GLY A 138 -30.57 -13.55 -12.12
C GLY A 138 -29.21 -13.01 -12.53
N TRP A 139 -28.31 -12.80 -11.57
CA TRP A 139 -27.02 -12.15 -11.79
C TRP A 139 -25.87 -13.14 -11.78
N THR A 140 -25.12 -13.20 -12.89
CA THR A 140 -23.87 -13.97 -12.98
C THR A 140 -22.69 -13.03 -12.74
N VAL A 141 -21.81 -13.38 -11.80
CA VAL A 141 -20.65 -12.54 -11.49
C VAL A 141 -19.41 -13.06 -12.21
N LYS A 142 -18.76 -12.19 -12.98
CA LYS A 142 -17.41 -12.39 -13.50
C LYS A 142 -16.42 -11.71 -12.57
N ARG A 143 -15.39 -12.44 -12.17
CA ARG A 143 -14.23 -11.92 -11.43
C ARG A 143 -13.12 -11.66 -12.43
N PHE A 144 -12.55 -10.46 -12.38
CA PHE A 144 -11.42 -10.07 -13.21
C PHE A 144 -10.21 -9.90 -12.33
N GLU A 145 -9.17 -10.66 -12.60
CA GLU A 145 -7.87 -10.46 -11.97
C GLU A 145 -6.89 -10.00 -13.04
N THR A 146 -6.32 -8.82 -12.84
CA THR A 146 -5.22 -8.32 -13.65
C THR A 146 -3.94 -8.70 -12.95
N THR A 147 -3.11 -9.53 -13.58
CA THR A 147 -1.78 -9.81 -13.05
C THR A 147 -0.97 -8.51 -13.09
N PRO A 148 -0.43 -8.04 -11.95
CA PRO A 148 0.40 -6.85 -11.92
C PRO A 148 1.64 -7.06 -12.79
N GLU A 149 2.02 -6.03 -13.55
CA GLU A 149 3.38 -5.96 -14.08
C GLU A 149 4.31 -5.61 -12.91
N ILE A 150 5.28 -6.47 -12.63
CA ILE A 150 6.27 -6.25 -11.56
C ILE A 150 7.54 -5.71 -12.18
N ARG A 151 7.91 -4.48 -11.83
CA ARG A 151 9.17 -3.85 -12.21
C ARG A 151 10.06 -3.72 -10.99
N VAL A 152 11.27 -4.25 -11.04
CA VAL A 152 12.26 -4.08 -9.97
C VAL A 152 13.05 -2.81 -10.25
N GLN A 153 12.98 -1.84 -9.34
CA GLN A 153 13.61 -0.54 -9.50
C GLN A 153 14.49 -0.20 -8.29
N ALA A 154 15.64 0.42 -8.55
CA ALA A 154 16.43 1.05 -7.52
C ALA A 154 15.88 2.44 -7.19
N VAL A 155 15.87 2.79 -5.92
CA VAL A 155 15.43 4.09 -5.40
C VAL A 155 16.42 4.53 -4.31
N HIS A 156 16.75 5.81 -4.25
CA HIS A 156 17.72 6.32 -3.28
C HIS A 156 17.48 7.78 -2.96
N GLY A 157 17.97 8.22 -1.80
CA GLY A 157 17.80 9.59 -1.35
C GLY A 157 18.70 9.94 -0.15
N THR A 158 18.71 11.22 0.17
CA THR A 158 19.45 11.80 1.31
C THR A 158 18.46 12.45 2.27
N VAL A 159 18.65 12.22 3.56
CA VAL A 159 17.82 12.78 4.62
C VAL A 159 18.27 14.20 4.94
N GLU A 160 17.46 15.20 4.61
CA GLU A 160 17.73 16.60 5.01
C GLU A 160 17.04 17.00 6.31
N THR A 161 15.84 16.46 6.53
CA THR A 161 14.95 16.81 7.65
C THR A 161 14.36 15.55 8.30
N SER A 162 13.74 14.69 7.51
CA SER A 162 13.14 13.43 7.94
C SER A 162 13.18 12.41 6.81
N LEU A 163 13.16 11.13 7.19
CA LEU A 163 13.16 10.03 6.24
C LEU A 163 11.90 10.00 5.36
N PHE A 164 10.75 10.38 5.91
CA PHE A 164 9.50 10.48 5.16
C PHE A 164 9.56 11.57 4.09
N GLN A 165 10.09 12.75 4.44
CA GLN A 165 10.27 13.82 3.48
C GLN A 165 11.26 13.42 2.38
N ALA A 166 12.38 12.79 2.72
CA ALA A 166 13.36 12.37 1.73
C ALA A 166 12.82 11.32 0.73
N VAL A 167 11.88 10.46 1.16
CA VAL A 167 11.18 9.52 0.26
C VAL A 167 10.12 10.22 -0.60
N ASP A 168 9.38 11.18 -0.03
CA ASP A 168 8.40 11.98 -0.77
C ASP A 168 9.06 12.84 -1.87
N GLU A 169 10.20 13.46 -1.56
CA GLU A 169 10.97 14.31 -2.49
C GLU A 169 11.48 13.56 -3.72
N ILE A 170 11.73 12.25 -3.61
CA ILE A 170 12.12 11.39 -4.74
C ILE A 170 10.91 10.78 -5.47
N GLY A 171 9.69 11.22 -5.14
CA GLY A 171 8.44 10.78 -5.78
C GLY A 171 7.94 9.41 -5.33
N GLU A 172 8.44 8.89 -4.21
CA GLU A 172 8.02 7.61 -3.64
C GLU A 172 7.03 7.82 -2.48
N ALA A 173 6.21 6.80 -2.20
CA ALA A 173 5.14 6.92 -1.23
C ALA A 173 5.58 6.47 0.19
N PRO A 174 4.97 7.04 1.26
CA PRO A 174 5.34 6.76 2.66
C PRO A 174 5.32 5.28 3.07
N GLN A 175 4.57 4.44 2.37
CA GLN A 175 4.51 3.00 2.62
C GLN A 175 5.88 2.33 2.43
N LEU A 176 6.73 2.87 1.56
CA LEU A 176 8.09 2.38 1.35
C LEU A 176 8.96 2.62 2.59
N VAL A 177 8.84 3.79 3.23
CA VAL A 177 9.52 4.11 4.50
C VAL A 177 9.20 3.07 5.55
N LEU A 178 7.90 2.82 5.77
CA LEU A 178 7.44 1.85 6.74
C LEU A 178 8.00 0.45 6.44
N ALA A 179 8.04 0.06 5.17
CA ALA A 179 8.53 -1.24 4.75
C ALA A 179 10.02 -1.46 5.13
N PHE A 180 10.90 -0.48 4.91
CA PHE A 180 12.31 -0.68 5.23
C PHE A 180 12.70 -0.32 6.66
N VAL A 181 11.99 0.60 7.32
CA VAL A 181 12.15 0.83 8.77
C VAL A 181 11.92 -0.48 9.51
N ASN A 182 10.88 -1.23 9.14
CA ASN A 182 10.57 -2.54 9.71
C ASN A 182 11.69 -3.57 9.55
N ILE A 183 12.58 -3.42 8.56
CA ILE A 183 13.72 -4.33 8.33
C ILE A 183 14.80 -4.11 9.38
N PHE A 184 15.06 -2.86 9.77
CA PHE A 184 16.19 -2.49 10.65
C PHE A 184 15.79 -2.03 12.05
N GLU A 185 14.50 -1.94 12.40
CA GLU A 185 14.05 -1.41 13.70
C GLU A 185 14.52 -2.20 14.94
N SER A 186 15.04 -3.41 14.76
CA SER A 186 15.72 -4.16 15.83
C SER A 186 17.18 -3.71 16.06
N ASP A 187 17.76 -2.97 15.12
CA ASP A 187 19.16 -2.54 15.07
C ASP A 187 19.34 -1.02 15.10
N PHE A 188 18.37 -0.26 14.62
CA PHE A 188 18.43 1.18 14.45
C PHE A 188 17.07 1.83 14.76
N ASP A 189 17.07 2.90 15.56
CA ASP A 189 15.87 3.66 15.82
C ASP A 189 15.78 4.84 14.84
N PHE A 190 14.93 4.73 13.82
CA PHE A 190 14.80 5.79 12.81
C PHE A 190 14.18 7.10 13.33
N THR A 191 13.67 7.13 14.55
CA THR A 191 13.18 8.37 15.17
C THR A 191 14.32 9.06 15.93
N ALA A 192 15.11 8.29 16.67
CA ALA A 192 16.14 8.83 17.55
C ALA A 192 17.54 8.94 16.92
N ASP A 193 17.85 8.04 15.99
CA ASP A 193 19.21 7.88 15.44
C ASP A 193 19.37 8.51 14.05
N THR A 194 18.26 8.79 13.33
CA THR A 194 18.29 9.43 12.00
C THR A 194 18.85 10.84 12.07
N ARG A 195 19.77 11.17 11.15
CA ARG A 195 20.46 12.47 11.09
C ARG A 195 20.34 13.09 9.71
N ARG A 196 20.49 14.42 9.67
CA ARG A 196 20.73 15.14 8.41
C ARG A 196 22.00 14.60 7.73
N GLY A 197 21.93 14.34 6.44
CA GLY A 197 22.98 13.75 5.63
C GLY A 197 23.01 12.22 5.64
N ASP A 198 22.12 11.56 6.39
CA ASP A 198 21.95 10.11 6.26
C ASP A 198 21.47 9.78 4.84
N ARG A 199 21.87 8.63 4.31
CA ARG A 199 21.51 8.22 2.93
C ARG A 199 20.86 6.85 2.94
N PHE A 200 19.91 6.64 2.05
CA PHE A 200 19.28 5.34 1.87
C PHE A 200 19.26 4.95 0.39
N ARG A 201 19.27 3.64 0.13
CA ARG A 201 19.00 3.07 -1.19
C ARG A 201 18.31 1.73 -1.07
N LEU A 202 17.35 1.45 -1.95
CA LEU A 202 16.58 0.22 -1.97
C LEU A 202 16.46 -0.32 -3.39
N LEU A 203 16.50 -1.64 -3.53
CA LEU A 203 16.08 -2.34 -4.72
C LEU A 203 14.71 -2.94 -4.42
N VAL A 204 13.65 -2.42 -5.04
CA VAL A 204 12.26 -2.72 -4.65
C VAL A 204 11.42 -3.15 -5.84
N GLU A 205 10.55 -4.12 -5.63
CA GLU A 205 9.49 -4.46 -6.57
C GLU A 205 8.41 -3.39 -6.53
N LYS A 206 8.05 -2.85 -7.69
CA LYS A 206 6.89 -1.98 -7.88
C LYS A 206 5.89 -2.67 -8.79
N ARG A 207 4.62 -2.63 -8.40
CA ARG A 207 3.50 -3.27 -9.12
C ARG A 207 2.74 -2.22 -9.89
N TYR A 208 2.56 -2.48 -11.18
CA TYR A 208 1.89 -1.59 -12.11
C TYR A 208 0.68 -2.26 -12.75
N ALA A 209 -0.33 -1.45 -13.02
CA ALA A 209 -1.45 -1.78 -13.90
C ALA A 209 -1.31 -0.92 -15.16
N GLY A 210 -0.73 -1.49 -16.23
CA GLY A 210 -0.24 -0.71 -17.36
C GLY A 210 0.89 0.23 -16.93
N ASP A 211 0.73 1.53 -17.15
CA ASP A 211 1.72 2.54 -16.73
C ASP A 211 1.46 3.12 -15.34
N THR A 212 0.36 2.74 -14.69
CA THR A 212 -0.03 3.29 -13.39
C THR A 212 0.62 2.49 -12.26
N PHE A 213 1.40 3.16 -11.41
CA PHE A 213 1.91 2.58 -10.16
C PHE A 213 0.76 2.29 -9.20
N VAL A 214 0.72 1.08 -8.66
CA VAL A 214 -0.34 0.64 -7.75
C VAL A 214 0.17 0.45 -6.34
N SER A 215 1.28 -0.29 -6.18
CA SER A 215 1.78 -0.65 -4.85
C SER A 215 3.22 -1.15 -4.90
N TYR A 216 3.89 -1.12 -3.76
CA TYR A 216 5.17 -1.81 -3.57
C TYR A 216 4.96 -3.30 -3.32
N GLY A 217 5.86 -4.11 -3.87
CA GLY A 217 6.05 -5.52 -3.55
C GLY A 217 7.16 -5.68 -2.51
N ARG A 218 8.08 -6.61 -2.78
CA ARG A 218 9.20 -6.93 -1.89
C ARG A 218 10.34 -5.93 -2.02
N ILE A 219 11.00 -5.62 -0.89
CA ILE A 219 12.31 -4.99 -0.90
C ILE A 219 13.33 -6.13 -1.05
N LEU A 220 14.09 -6.16 -2.14
CA LEU A 220 15.05 -7.21 -2.42
C LEU A 220 16.38 -6.94 -1.69
N ALA A 221 16.82 -5.69 -1.71
CA ALA A 221 17.98 -5.21 -0.97
C ALA A 221 17.74 -3.79 -0.48
N VAL A 222 18.32 -3.45 0.65
CA VAL A 222 18.28 -2.10 1.22
C VAL A 222 19.58 -1.79 1.93
N GLN A 223 20.02 -0.54 1.80
CA GLN A 223 21.08 0.02 2.61
C GLN A 223 20.67 1.36 3.21
N TYR A 224 21.09 1.58 4.46
CA TYR A 224 20.93 2.85 5.17
C TYR A 224 22.26 3.23 5.80
N THR A 225 22.79 4.39 5.45
CA THR A 225 24.08 4.88 5.93
C THR A 225 23.86 6.07 6.84
N SER A 226 24.31 5.95 8.10
CA SER A 226 24.36 7.04 9.07
C SER A 226 25.71 7.09 9.76
N SER A 227 26.31 8.27 9.81
CA SER A 227 27.56 8.52 10.57
C SER A 227 28.70 7.53 10.23
N GLY A 228 28.85 7.19 8.95
CA GLY A 228 29.87 6.25 8.46
C GLY A 228 29.53 4.76 8.65
N ARG A 229 28.43 4.42 9.32
CA ARG A 229 27.93 3.04 9.44
C ARG A 229 26.86 2.77 8.39
N THR A 230 27.06 1.74 7.59
CA THR A 230 26.05 1.24 6.63
C THR A 230 25.37 -0.01 7.16
N LEU A 231 24.06 0.08 7.35
CA LEU A 231 23.19 -1.07 7.56
C LEU A 231 22.86 -1.65 6.19
N THR A 232 22.96 -2.96 6.04
CA THR A 232 22.60 -3.66 4.79
C THR A 232 21.65 -4.80 5.11
N GLY A 233 20.56 -4.88 4.35
CA GLY A 233 19.57 -5.93 4.46
C GLY A 233 19.24 -6.49 3.10
N VAL A 234 19.24 -7.81 3.00
CA VAL A 234 18.87 -8.56 1.81
C VAL A 234 17.71 -9.47 2.15
N GLY A 235 16.66 -9.38 1.36
CA GLY A 235 15.53 -10.27 1.48
C GLY A 235 15.81 -11.60 0.80
N PHE A 236 15.48 -12.70 1.48
CA PHE A 236 15.68 -14.05 0.99
C PHE A 236 14.45 -14.90 1.30
N VAL A 237 13.97 -15.64 0.30
CA VAL A 237 12.83 -16.55 0.45
C VAL A 237 13.35 -17.92 0.88
N ALA A 238 13.10 -18.29 2.14
CA ALA A 238 13.55 -19.58 2.66
C ALA A 238 12.72 -20.72 2.05
N THR A 239 13.40 -21.69 1.43
CA THR A 239 12.80 -22.80 0.67
C THR A 239 11.81 -23.63 1.47
N LYS A 240 12.04 -23.79 2.77
CA LYS A 240 11.18 -24.56 3.68
C LYS A 240 9.86 -23.87 4.03
N THR A 241 9.84 -22.54 4.03
CA THR A 241 8.69 -21.78 4.54
C THR A 241 7.97 -21.01 3.45
N ASP A 242 8.62 -20.84 2.29
CA ASP A 242 8.20 -19.94 1.21
C ASP A 242 7.93 -18.50 1.71
N LYS A 243 8.58 -18.13 2.81
CA LYS A 243 8.48 -16.79 3.41
C LYS A 243 9.79 -16.06 3.21
N MET A 244 9.63 -14.79 2.85
CA MET A 244 10.73 -13.85 2.78
C MET A 244 11.10 -13.39 4.19
N ALA A 245 12.39 -13.43 4.49
CA ALA A 245 12.99 -12.83 5.67
C ALA A 245 14.21 -12.01 5.26
N TYR A 246 14.62 -11.09 6.14
CA TYR A 246 15.72 -10.18 5.86
C TYR A 246 16.95 -10.53 6.68
N TYR A 247 18.09 -10.53 6.01
CA TYR A 247 19.37 -10.93 6.56
C TYR A 247 20.45 -9.91 6.21
N ASP A 248 21.48 -9.84 7.04
CA ASP A 248 22.70 -9.14 6.67
C ASP A 248 23.57 -9.96 5.70
N LEU A 249 24.67 -9.38 5.23
CA LEU A 249 25.59 -10.03 4.29
C LEU A 249 26.24 -11.32 4.82
N ALA A 250 26.22 -11.55 6.13
CA ALA A 250 26.72 -12.77 6.76
C ALA A 250 25.64 -13.86 6.90
N GLY A 251 24.39 -13.56 6.53
CA GLY A 251 23.23 -14.44 6.67
C GLY A 251 22.61 -14.44 8.07
N ARG A 252 22.92 -13.43 8.90
CA ARG A 252 22.30 -13.27 10.22
C ARG A 252 20.97 -12.53 10.05
N SER A 253 19.93 -12.97 10.77
CA SER A 253 18.61 -12.34 10.69
C SER A 253 18.66 -10.90 11.20
N LEU A 254 18.08 -9.99 10.42
CA LEU A 254 17.87 -8.59 10.84
C LEU A 254 16.66 -8.44 11.77
N ARG A 255 15.73 -9.41 11.75
CA ARG A 255 14.69 -9.47 12.77
C ARG A 255 15.31 -9.99 14.07
N LYS A 256 15.10 -9.27 15.17
CA LYS A 256 15.43 -9.77 16.51
C LYS A 256 14.17 -10.01 17.32
N SER A 257 14.36 -10.71 18.43
CA SER A 257 13.30 -10.99 19.39
C SER A 257 12.62 -9.73 19.89
N PHE A 258 13.33 -8.59 19.92
CA PHE A 258 12.86 -7.31 20.45
C PHE A 258 13.09 -6.17 19.44
N LEU A 259 12.20 -5.19 19.48
CA LEU A 259 12.38 -3.88 18.83
C LEU A 259 13.41 -3.05 19.61
N LYS A 260 14.07 -2.11 18.94
CA LYS A 260 14.99 -1.18 19.59
C LYS A 260 14.29 -0.24 20.57
N SER A 261 13.07 0.20 20.23
CA SER A 261 12.24 1.06 21.05
C SER A 261 10.75 0.68 21.01
N PRO A 262 9.99 0.98 22.08
CA PRO A 262 8.56 0.64 22.18
C PRO A 262 7.61 1.67 21.56
N LEU A 263 8.09 2.84 21.12
CA LEU A 263 7.29 3.93 20.58
C LEU A 263 8.16 4.88 19.76
N GLU A 264 7.51 5.77 19.02
CA GLU A 264 8.15 7.00 18.51
C GLU A 264 8.26 8.01 19.66
N PHE A 265 9.43 8.60 19.86
CA PHE A 265 9.70 9.50 20.98
C PHE A 265 10.57 10.68 20.57
N SER A 266 10.49 11.77 21.35
CA SER A 266 11.29 12.97 21.11
C SER A 266 12.72 12.85 21.63
N ARG A 267 12.88 12.35 22.86
CA ARG A 267 14.18 12.08 23.50
C ARG A 267 14.04 11.09 24.65
N VAL A 268 15.14 10.45 25.00
CA VAL A 268 15.29 9.79 26.31
C VAL A 268 15.51 10.87 27.36
N THR A 269 14.62 10.96 28.34
CA THR A 269 14.70 11.95 29.43
C THR A 269 15.44 11.44 30.65
N SER A 270 15.44 10.13 30.87
CA SER A 270 16.19 9.47 31.93
C SER A 270 16.59 8.06 31.51
N GLY A 271 17.85 7.71 31.77
CA GLY A 271 18.41 6.39 31.49
C GLY A 271 18.30 5.44 32.68
N PHE A 272 18.69 4.19 32.45
CA PHE A 272 18.77 3.16 33.48
C PHE A 272 19.96 3.45 34.39
N THR A 273 19.72 3.52 35.71
CA THR A 273 20.78 3.75 36.71
C THR A 273 20.39 3.14 38.06
N TYR A 274 21.38 2.69 38.84
CA TYR A 274 21.16 2.22 40.20
C TYR A 274 21.06 3.37 41.23
N ALA A 275 21.43 4.60 40.84
CA ALA A 275 21.38 5.75 41.72
C ALA A 275 21.10 7.04 40.93
N ARG A 276 19.96 7.68 41.21
CA ARG A 276 19.66 9.07 40.80
C ARG A 276 18.82 9.79 41.87
N PRO A 277 18.88 11.13 41.95
CA PRO A 277 17.88 11.90 42.70
C PRO A 277 16.47 11.60 42.20
N HIS A 278 15.54 11.25 43.10
CA HIS A 278 14.17 10.93 42.72
C HIS A 278 13.32 12.21 42.61
N PRO A 279 12.71 12.52 41.44
CA PRO A 279 12.10 13.81 41.19
C PRO A 279 10.84 14.11 42.01
N ILE A 280 10.11 13.06 42.42
CA ILE A 280 8.86 13.21 43.20
C ILE A 280 9.08 12.93 44.69
N LEU A 281 9.64 11.76 45.02
CA LEU A 281 9.81 11.28 46.40
C LEU A 281 11.07 11.81 47.13
N GLY A 282 11.97 12.50 46.43
CA GLY A 282 13.26 12.92 46.99
C GLY A 282 14.23 11.76 47.28
N GLY A 283 15.43 12.10 47.74
CA GLY A 283 16.52 11.16 48.02
C GLY A 283 17.14 10.53 46.77
N VAL A 284 18.11 9.62 46.96
CA VAL A 284 18.74 8.86 45.87
C VAL A 284 18.06 7.50 45.75
N ARG A 285 17.55 7.18 44.56
CA ARG A 285 16.85 5.92 44.26
C ARG A 285 17.26 5.35 42.90
N PRO A 286 17.19 4.03 42.70
CA PRO A 286 17.42 3.42 41.40
C PRO A 286 16.31 3.78 40.42
N HIS A 287 16.68 3.92 39.16
CA HIS A 287 15.79 4.03 38.01
C HIS A 287 16.07 2.86 37.07
N LEU A 288 15.32 1.78 37.26
CA LEU A 288 15.52 0.53 36.52
C LEU A 288 14.68 0.50 35.23
N ALA A 289 14.67 1.64 34.53
CA ALA A 289 13.84 1.92 33.37
C ALA A 289 14.54 2.90 32.41
N ILE A 290 13.96 3.05 31.22
CA ILE A 290 14.23 4.15 30.29
C ILE A 290 12.97 5.01 30.18
N ASP A 291 13.11 6.31 30.39
CA ASP A 291 12.01 7.27 30.28
C ASP A 291 12.02 7.93 28.90
N TYR A 292 11.09 7.54 28.04
CA TYR A 292 10.91 8.12 26.70
C TYR A 292 9.89 9.26 26.75
N ALA A 293 10.33 10.50 26.48
CA ALA A 293 9.40 11.62 26.38
C ALA A 293 8.65 11.59 25.05
N ALA A 294 7.33 11.52 25.14
CA ALA A 294 6.43 11.55 24.00
C ALA A 294 5.08 12.22 24.39
N PRO A 295 4.37 12.85 23.44
CA PRO A 295 3.05 13.43 23.72
C PRO A 295 2.05 12.40 24.26
N VAL A 296 1.09 12.86 25.06
CA VAL A 296 -0.04 12.03 25.51
C VAL A 296 -0.77 11.48 24.28
N GLY A 297 -1.15 10.20 24.32
CA GLY A 297 -1.82 9.53 23.20
C GLY A 297 -0.87 8.88 22.20
N THR A 298 0.45 9.07 22.31
CA THR A 298 1.41 8.39 21.42
C THR A 298 1.27 6.88 21.55
N PRO A 299 1.09 6.12 20.44
CA PRO A 299 0.94 4.67 20.51
C PRO A 299 2.18 3.97 21.07
N VAL A 300 1.97 3.10 22.06
CA VAL A 300 3.00 2.23 22.64
C VAL A 300 2.82 0.83 22.09
N ARG A 301 3.89 0.25 21.56
CA ARG A 301 3.92 -1.05 20.88
C ARG A 301 4.63 -2.11 21.73
N ALA A 302 4.15 -3.35 21.64
CA ALA A 302 4.87 -4.50 22.19
C ALA A 302 6.19 -4.68 21.44
N VAL A 303 7.32 -4.62 22.14
CA VAL A 303 8.65 -4.79 21.51
C VAL A 303 8.91 -6.22 21.03
N ALA A 304 8.14 -7.19 21.51
CA ALA A 304 8.31 -8.61 21.24
C ALA A 304 6.97 -9.34 21.35
N ASP A 305 6.86 -10.49 20.69
CA ASP A 305 5.72 -11.39 20.88
C ASP A 305 5.64 -11.79 22.36
N GLY A 306 4.45 -11.78 22.94
CA GLY A 306 4.29 -12.05 24.37
C GLY A 306 2.86 -12.31 24.81
N THR A 307 2.71 -12.55 26.11
CA THR A 307 1.41 -12.70 26.77
C THR A 307 1.29 -11.64 27.85
N ILE A 308 0.14 -10.96 27.89
CA ILE A 308 -0.16 -9.97 28.93
C ILE A 308 -0.25 -10.67 30.28
N VAL A 309 0.63 -10.28 31.21
CA VAL A 309 0.59 -10.65 32.62
C VAL A 309 -0.40 -9.75 33.36
N ARG A 310 -0.36 -8.44 33.06
CA ARG A 310 -1.22 -7.42 33.67
C ARG A 310 -1.50 -6.31 32.66
N ALA A 311 -2.72 -5.77 32.68
CA ALA A 311 -3.07 -4.55 31.97
C ALA A 311 -4.10 -3.77 32.80
N GLY A 312 -3.77 -2.55 33.23
CA GLY A 312 -4.65 -1.72 34.07
C GLY A 312 -3.88 -0.91 35.11
N TRP A 313 -4.59 -0.33 36.07
CA TRP A 313 -4.01 0.48 37.15
C TRP A 313 -3.08 -0.35 38.05
N ASN A 314 -1.92 0.20 38.41
CA ASN A 314 -0.91 -0.44 39.24
C ASN A 314 -0.12 0.59 40.08
N GLU A 315 -0.79 1.16 41.08
CA GLU A 315 -0.16 2.04 42.09
C GLU A 315 0.67 3.16 41.45
N GLY A 316 1.92 3.34 41.91
CA GLY A 316 2.83 4.37 41.41
C GLY A 316 3.23 4.20 39.93
N ASN A 317 3.00 3.04 39.33
CA ASN A 317 3.22 2.84 37.89
C ASN A 317 2.08 3.43 37.05
N GLY A 318 0.96 3.83 37.66
CA GLY A 318 -0.22 4.31 36.96
C GLY A 318 -0.89 3.20 36.16
N ILE A 319 -1.39 3.52 34.97
CA ILE A 319 -1.88 2.50 34.03
C ILE A 319 -0.65 1.82 33.41
N GLN A 320 -0.59 0.50 33.61
CA GLN A 320 0.52 -0.33 33.20
C GLN A 320 0.06 -1.42 32.24
N VAL A 321 0.91 -1.76 31.28
CA VAL A 321 0.89 -3.07 30.61
C VAL A 321 2.18 -3.81 30.99
N HIS A 322 2.06 -5.08 31.37
CA HIS A 322 3.17 -5.97 31.67
C HIS A 322 3.06 -7.21 30.78
N LEU A 323 4.09 -7.46 29.97
CA LEU A 323 4.17 -8.60 29.05
C LEU A 323 5.25 -9.57 29.51
N ARG A 324 4.94 -10.87 29.40
CA ARG A 324 5.92 -11.95 29.49
C ARG A 324 6.23 -12.46 28.09
N HIS A 325 7.52 -12.67 27.82
CA HIS A 325 8.05 -13.12 26.54
C HIS A 325 8.74 -14.49 26.70
N ARG A 326 9.29 -14.99 25.59
CA ARG A 326 10.15 -16.19 25.61
C ARG A 326 11.46 -15.91 26.34
N SER A 327 12.19 -16.98 26.65
CA SER A 327 13.56 -16.91 27.21
C SER A 327 13.67 -16.12 28.53
N GLY A 328 12.60 -16.09 29.32
CA GLY A 328 12.57 -15.46 30.63
C GLY A 328 12.57 -13.94 30.63
N TYR A 329 12.24 -13.31 29.49
CA TYR A 329 12.11 -11.85 29.41
C TYR A 329 10.70 -11.38 29.79
N GLU A 330 10.66 -10.22 30.44
CA GLU A 330 9.45 -9.47 30.78
C GLU A 330 9.64 -8.02 30.37
N THR A 331 8.57 -7.37 29.87
CA THR A 331 8.58 -5.94 29.56
C THR A 331 7.43 -5.22 30.23
N ILE A 332 7.72 -4.05 30.78
CA ILE A 332 6.78 -3.25 31.56
C ILE A 332 6.69 -1.86 30.93
N TYR A 333 5.46 -1.41 30.72
CA TYR A 333 5.09 -0.15 30.08
C TYR A 333 4.21 0.62 31.06
N ASN A 334 4.77 1.66 31.69
CA ASN A 334 4.13 2.39 32.78
C ASN A 334 3.61 3.77 32.33
N HIS A 335 2.87 4.44 33.21
CA HIS A 335 2.37 5.80 33.05
C HIS A 335 1.44 6.01 31.84
N LEU A 336 0.83 4.94 31.31
CA LEU A 336 -0.04 5.01 30.14
C LEU A 336 -1.28 5.88 30.41
N SER A 337 -1.84 6.49 29.36
CA SER A 337 -3.15 7.16 29.45
C SER A 337 -4.29 6.16 29.36
N SER A 338 -4.09 5.08 28.61
CA SER A 338 -5.07 4.01 28.43
C SER A 338 -4.41 2.75 27.87
N VAL A 339 -5.04 1.60 28.13
CA VAL A 339 -4.71 0.32 27.51
C VAL A 339 -5.46 0.20 26.18
N ALA A 340 -4.85 -0.40 25.16
CA ALA A 340 -5.53 -0.65 23.89
C ALA A 340 -6.73 -1.59 24.06
N ARG A 341 -7.76 -1.40 23.24
CA ARG A 341 -9.05 -2.11 23.38
C ARG A 341 -8.86 -3.63 23.34
N GLY A 342 -9.51 -4.32 24.27
CA GLY A 342 -9.56 -5.79 24.31
C GLY A 342 -8.34 -6.45 24.98
N LEU A 343 -7.33 -5.68 25.37
CA LEU A 343 -6.15 -6.18 26.05
C LEU A 343 -6.37 -6.31 27.55
N ARG A 344 -6.12 -7.53 28.06
CA ARG A 344 -6.25 -7.92 29.46
C ARG A 344 -5.31 -9.10 29.74
N ALA A 345 -5.14 -9.45 31.01
CA ALA A 345 -4.31 -10.61 31.39
C ALA A 345 -4.69 -11.87 30.60
N GLY A 346 -3.67 -12.62 30.15
CA GLY A 346 -3.79 -13.83 29.35
C GLY A 346 -3.86 -13.62 27.83
N VAL A 347 -4.12 -12.39 27.35
CA VAL A 347 -4.15 -12.10 25.90
C VAL A 347 -2.74 -12.19 25.31
N ARG A 348 -2.59 -12.87 24.18
CA ARG A 348 -1.36 -12.87 23.39
C ARG A 348 -1.28 -11.59 22.57
N VAL A 349 -0.09 -11.03 22.50
CA VAL A 349 0.22 -9.88 21.66
C VAL A 349 1.38 -10.21 20.74
N SER A 350 1.31 -9.69 19.51
CA SER A 350 2.40 -9.78 18.55
C SER A 350 3.35 -8.60 18.69
N GLN A 351 4.62 -8.78 18.35
CA GLN A 351 5.59 -7.70 18.16
C GLN A 351 4.98 -6.62 17.24
N ARG A 352 5.21 -5.34 17.57
CA ARG A 352 4.61 -4.13 16.95
C ARG A 352 3.14 -3.87 17.27
N GLN A 353 2.41 -4.80 17.91
CA GLN A 353 1.01 -4.55 18.27
C GLN A 353 0.91 -3.38 19.25
N VAL A 354 0.01 -2.43 18.99
CA VAL A 354 -0.29 -1.34 19.93
C VAL A 354 -0.93 -1.92 21.18
N ILE A 355 -0.30 -1.66 22.32
CA ILE A 355 -0.73 -2.17 23.64
C ILE A 355 -1.31 -1.10 24.55
N GLY A 356 -1.06 0.16 24.25
CA GLY A 356 -1.57 1.29 25.01
C GLY A 356 -1.08 2.60 24.41
N TYR A 357 -1.27 3.67 25.15
CA TYR A 357 -0.94 5.02 24.72
C TYR A 357 -0.23 5.78 25.84
N VAL A 358 0.75 6.59 25.48
CA VAL A 358 1.53 7.40 26.44
C VAL A 358 0.61 8.31 27.25
N GLY A 359 0.89 8.44 28.54
CA GLY A 359 0.19 9.34 29.44
C GLY A 359 1.12 9.90 30.51
N ALA A 360 0.53 10.25 31.64
CA ALA A 360 1.23 10.72 32.84
C ALA A 360 0.52 10.21 34.11
N THR A 361 0.03 8.97 34.09
CA THR A 361 -0.69 8.38 35.24
C THR A 361 0.28 7.84 36.29
N GLY A 362 -0.14 7.75 37.55
CA GLY A 362 0.71 7.30 38.65
C GLY A 362 1.76 8.35 39.06
N LEU A 363 2.96 7.90 39.44
CA LEU A 363 4.06 8.76 39.84
C LEU A 363 4.85 9.26 38.62
N ALA A 364 4.24 10.19 37.88
CA ALA A 364 4.84 10.81 36.70
C ALA A 364 4.85 12.35 36.84
N THR A 365 5.95 13.01 36.47
CA THR A 365 6.04 14.48 36.48
C THR A 365 5.49 15.12 35.20
N GLY A 366 5.26 14.33 34.15
CA GLY A 366 4.75 14.78 32.86
C GLY A 366 4.63 13.62 31.87
N PRO A 367 4.17 13.89 30.63
CA PRO A 367 3.95 12.85 29.63
C PRO A 367 5.24 12.12 29.20
N HIS A 368 5.32 10.83 29.52
CA HIS A 368 6.41 9.95 29.11
C HIS A 368 6.00 8.47 29.24
N LEU A 369 6.81 7.59 28.65
CA LEU A 369 6.77 6.15 28.92
C LEU A 369 7.97 5.76 29.79
N ASP A 370 7.73 5.29 31.00
CA ASP A 370 8.71 4.49 31.78
C ASP A 370 8.65 3.06 31.23
N TYR A 371 9.75 2.65 30.60
CA TYR A 371 9.91 1.35 29.96
C TYR A 371 10.95 0.51 30.67
N ARG A 372 10.57 -0.70 31.09
CA ARG A 372 11.48 -1.63 31.79
C ARG A 372 11.58 -2.96 31.07
N ILE A 373 12.76 -3.56 31.15
CA ILE A 373 13.00 -4.94 30.75
C ILE A 373 13.54 -5.71 31.96
N ALA A 374 12.97 -6.87 32.24
CA ALA A 374 13.53 -7.84 33.17
C ALA A 374 13.89 -9.14 32.44
N LYS A 375 14.94 -9.81 32.92
CA LYS A 375 15.41 -11.11 32.44
C LYS A 375 15.69 -12.01 33.64
N GLY A 376 14.97 -13.12 33.74
CA GLY A 376 15.09 -14.01 34.90
C GLY A 376 14.78 -13.30 36.22
N GLY A 377 13.80 -12.38 36.23
CA GLY A 377 13.38 -11.62 37.40
C GLY A 377 14.24 -10.40 37.76
N THR A 378 15.35 -10.13 37.04
CA THR A 378 16.20 -8.96 37.30
C THR A 378 16.05 -7.91 36.21
N PHE A 379 15.87 -6.64 36.59
CA PHE A 379 15.84 -5.54 35.62
C PHE A 379 17.21 -5.32 34.96
N VAL A 380 17.20 -5.19 33.63
CA VAL A 380 18.38 -4.96 32.81
C VAL A 380 18.23 -3.65 32.04
N ASN A 381 19.34 -3.01 31.70
CA ASN A 381 19.33 -1.77 30.92
C ASN A 381 18.87 -2.07 29.48
N PRO A 382 17.69 -1.56 29.04
CA PRO A 382 17.17 -1.83 27.71
C PRO A 382 18.07 -1.33 26.57
N LEU A 383 18.83 -0.26 26.78
CA LEU A 383 19.66 0.34 25.73
C LEU A 383 20.92 -0.48 25.44
N SER A 384 21.39 -1.29 26.41
CA SER A 384 22.59 -2.12 26.29
C SER A 384 22.32 -3.63 26.17
N GLU A 385 21.06 -4.07 26.32
CA GLU A 385 20.72 -5.50 26.24
C GLU A 385 20.93 -6.03 24.82
N LYS A 386 21.58 -7.20 24.72
CA LYS A 386 21.79 -7.91 23.45
C LYS A 386 20.66 -8.90 23.22
N PHE A 387 19.64 -8.46 22.51
CA PHE A 387 18.49 -9.31 22.19
C PHE A 387 18.87 -10.47 21.26
N ILE A 388 18.18 -11.60 21.45
CA ILE A 388 18.41 -12.83 20.68
C ILE A 388 18.03 -12.56 19.20
N PRO A 389 18.96 -12.74 18.25
CA PRO A 389 18.66 -12.62 16.82
C PRO A 389 17.63 -13.67 16.37
N GLY A 390 16.89 -13.38 15.31
CA GLY A 390 16.08 -14.37 14.62
C GLY A 390 16.93 -15.50 14.03
N GLU A 391 16.26 -16.56 13.55
CA GLU A 391 16.94 -17.70 12.93
C GLU A 391 17.81 -17.23 11.76
N PRO A 392 19.12 -17.53 11.74
CA PRO A 392 19.98 -17.22 10.61
C PRO A 392 19.63 -18.09 9.40
N ILE A 393 20.18 -17.74 8.24
CA ILE A 393 20.10 -18.61 7.05
C ILE A 393 20.62 -20.00 7.40
N SER A 394 19.87 -21.02 6.99
CA SER A 394 20.26 -22.41 7.22
C SER A 394 21.58 -22.74 6.52
N ALA A 395 22.36 -23.65 7.09
CA ALA A 395 23.65 -24.05 6.49
C ALA A 395 23.49 -24.55 5.04
N ALA A 396 22.37 -25.21 4.73
CA ALA A 396 22.05 -25.70 3.40
C ALA A 396 21.79 -24.57 2.38
N GLU A 397 21.22 -23.45 2.81
CA GLU A 397 20.86 -22.33 1.94
C GLU A 397 21.94 -21.25 1.88
N LYS A 398 22.92 -21.29 2.78
CA LYS A 398 23.94 -20.24 2.94
C LYS A 398 24.67 -19.90 1.64
N SER A 399 25.07 -20.90 0.86
CA SER A 399 25.77 -20.66 -0.41
C SER A 399 24.87 -20.01 -1.46
N ALA A 400 23.57 -20.35 -1.49
CA ALA A 400 22.61 -19.70 -2.39
C ALA A 400 22.39 -18.24 -1.98
N PHE A 401 22.14 -18.02 -0.69
CA PHE A 401 21.98 -16.69 -0.12
C PHE A 401 23.18 -15.78 -0.42
N LEU A 402 24.42 -16.24 -0.20
CA LEU A 402 25.61 -15.41 -0.43
C LEU A 402 25.78 -14.99 -1.89
N ARG A 403 25.40 -15.86 -2.85
CA ARG A 403 25.43 -15.51 -4.28
C ARG A 403 24.36 -14.49 -4.64
N GLU A 404 23.12 -14.74 -4.21
CA GLU A 404 21.98 -13.85 -4.47
C GLU A 404 22.18 -12.48 -3.80
N SER A 405 22.62 -12.47 -2.53
CA SER A 405 22.92 -11.26 -1.78
C SER A 405 23.97 -10.41 -2.47
N ARG A 406 25.07 -11.01 -2.95
CA ARG A 406 26.09 -10.28 -3.71
C ARG A 406 25.51 -9.65 -4.97
N ALA A 407 24.76 -10.42 -5.76
CA ALA A 407 24.17 -9.92 -7.02
C ALA A 407 23.16 -8.79 -6.79
N LEU A 408 22.29 -8.92 -5.80
CA LEU A 408 21.29 -7.90 -5.45
C LEU A 408 21.94 -6.62 -4.92
N VAL A 409 22.97 -6.77 -4.08
CA VAL A 409 23.72 -5.62 -3.56
C VAL A 409 24.46 -4.93 -4.69
N GLU A 410 25.26 -5.64 -5.48
CA GLU A 410 26.00 -5.06 -6.62
C GLU A 410 25.08 -4.32 -7.59
N ARG A 411 23.92 -4.91 -7.91
CA ARG A 411 22.90 -4.24 -8.71
C ARG A 411 22.38 -2.96 -8.04
N LEU A 412 22.04 -3.03 -6.75
CA LEU A 412 21.61 -1.86 -5.98
C LEU A 412 22.68 -0.76 -5.98
N GLU A 413 23.95 -1.10 -5.77
CA GLU A 413 25.02 -0.09 -5.70
C GLU A 413 25.32 0.55 -7.06
N THR A 414 25.11 -0.21 -8.14
CA THR A 414 25.27 0.27 -9.52
C THR A 414 24.11 1.17 -9.96
N GLU A 415 22.87 0.76 -9.70
CA GLU A 415 21.66 1.50 -10.10
C GLU A 415 21.37 2.70 -9.18
N ALA A 416 21.86 2.68 -7.94
CA ALA A 416 21.68 3.72 -6.94
C ALA A 416 23.00 4.01 -6.19
N PRO A 417 23.93 4.76 -6.79
CA PRO A 417 25.15 5.19 -6.12
C PRO A 417 24.84 6.21 -5.00
N PHE A 418 25.75 6.29 -4.04
CA PHE A 418 25.64 7.13 -2.85
C PHE A 418 26.22 8.52 -3.04
#